data_AF-A0A486VE53-F1
#
_entry.id   AF-A0A486VE53-F1
#
_cell.length_a   1.000
_cell.length_b   1.000
_cell.length_c   1.000
_cell.angle_alpha   90.00
_cell.angle_beta   90.00
_cell.angle_gamma   90.00
#
_symmetry.space_group_name_H-M   'P 1'
#
loop_
_entity.id
_entity.type
_entity.pdbx_description
1 polymer ?
#
loop_
_entity_poly.entity_id
_entity_poly.type
_entity_poly.pdbx_seq_one_letter_code
_entity_poly.pdbx_strand_id
1 'polypeptide(L)'
;MGVSVKRIVVTGMGIVSPLGCGVQHVWQSLLAGKSGITRLSEQLVADIPCKVAGQVPSIDSDPLHGFDPLATIPAKERKKMDRFIEFALVAAREALA
;
A
#
# COMPACT_ATOMS: atom_id res chain seq x y z
N MET A 1 36.78 -22.67 -10.19
CA MET A 1 35.43 -23.08 -9.75
C MET A 1 34.43 -22.07 -10.29
N GLY A 2 33.60 -22.46 -11.25
CA GLY A 2 32.58 -21.56 -11.81
C GLY A 2 31.41 -21.44 -10.86
N VAL A 3 31.00 -20.21 -10.53
CA VAL A 3 29.78 -19.96 -9.76
C VAL A 3 28.60 -20.33 -10.65
N SER A 4 27.88 -21.40 -10.31
CA SER A 4 26.61 -21.74 -10.97
C SER A 4 25.57 -20.69 -10.57
N VAL A 5 25.04 -19.96 -11.54
CA VAL A 5 24.01 -18.95 -11.32
C VAL A 5 22.69 -19.67 -11.07
N LYS A 6 22.22 -19.64 -9.82
CA LYS A 6 20.91 -20.19 -9.46
C LYS A 6 19.81 -19.38 -10.15
N ARG A 7 18.82 -20.08 -10.74
CA ARG A 7 17.62 -19.44 -11.26
C ARG A 7 16.80 -18.89 -10.09
N ILE A 8 16.52 -17.59 -10.13
CA ILE A 8 15.66 -16.91 -9.16
C ILE A 8 14.31 -16.67 -9.82
N VAL A 9 13.22 -16.89 -9.08
CA VAL A 9 11.84 -16.67 -9.52
C VAL A 9 11.08 -15.86 -8.48
N VAL A 10 10.03 -15.17 -8.92
CA VAL A 10 9.07 -14.49 -8.03
C VAL A 10 7.94 -15.45 -7.73
N THR A 11 7.67 -15.72 -6.45
CA THR A 11 6.64 -16.67 -6.01
C THR A 11 5.48 -16.01 -5.27
N GLY A 12 5.61 -14.73 -4.93
CA GLY A 12 4.61 -13.98 -4.19
C GLY A 12 4.81 -12.49 -4.40
N MET A 13 3.70 -11.74 -4.30
CA MET A 13 3.66 -10.30 -4.44
C MET A 13 2.66 -9.74 -3.44
N GLY A 14 2.88 -8.52 -2.99
CA GLY A 14 1.93 -7.80 -2.15
C GLY A 14 1.99 -6.31 -2.41
N ILE A 15 0.83 -5.64 -2.35
CA ILE A 15 0.71 -4.24 -2.73
C ILE A 15 -0.15 -3.47 -1.74
N VAL A 16 0.39 -2.33 -1.31
CA VAL A 16 -0.33 -1.23 -0.64
C VAL A 16 -0.08 0.03 -1.46
N SER A 17 -1.13 0.65 -1.99
CA SER A 17 -0.99 1.76 -2.94
C SER A 17 -2.16 2.75 -2.89
N PRO A 18 -2.08 3.90 -3.59
CA PRO A 18 -3.22 4.80 -3.75
C PRO A 18 -4.41 4.20 -4.51
N LEU A 19 -4.23 3.08 -5.22
CA LEU A 19 -5.31 2.32 -5.84
C LEU A 19 -5.94 1.27 -4.89
N GLY A 20 -5.54 1.25 -3.61
CA GLY A 20 -5.97 0.27 -2.63
C GLY A 20 -4.89 -0.74 -2.26
N CYS A 21 -5.29 -1.75 -1.52
CA CYS A 21 -4.49 -2.88 -1.06
C CYS A 21 -4.92 -4.17 -1.78
N GLY A 22 -3.95 -5.04 -2.06
CA GLY A 22 -4.19 -6.31 -2.73
C GLY A 22 -3.76 -6.29 -4.20
N VAL A 23 -2.87 -7.21 -4.59
CA VAL A 23 -2.28 -7.34 -5.94
C VAL A 23 -3.36 -7.42 -7.01
N GLN A 24 -4.33 -8.32 -6.84
CA GLN A 24 -5.37 -8.54 -7.85
C GLN A 24 -6.23 -7.30 -8.05
N HIS A 25 -6.67 -6.67 -6.96
CA HIS A 25 -7.48 -5.45 -7.02
C HIS A 25 -6.72 -4.31 -7.69
N VAL A 26 -5.51 -4.03 -7.19
CA VAL A 26 -4.69 -2.91 -7.68
C VAL A 26 -4.35 -3.10 -9.17
N TRP A 27 -4.02 -4.32 -9.57
CA TRP A 27 -3.71 -4.62 -10.97
C TRP A 27 -4.92 -4.41 -11.89
N GLN A 28 -6.10 -4.88 -11.49
CA GLN A 28 -7.34 -4.67 -12.25
C GLN A 28 -7.70 -3.19 -12.33
N SER A 29 -7.58 -2.44 -11.23
CA SER A 29 -7.83 -1.00 -11.20
C SER A 29 -6.87 -0.24 -12.12
N LEU A 30 -5.59 -0.61 -12.13
CA LEU A 30 -4.58 -0.03 -13.01
C LEU A 30 -4.90 -0.31 -14.49
N LEU A 31 -5.21 -1.55 -14.86
CA LEU A 31 -5.56 -1.93 -16.23
C LEU A 31 -6.86 -1.25 -16.71
N ALA A 32 -7.79 -0.97 -15.79
CA ALA A 32 -9.00 -0.21 -16.08
C ALA A 32 -8.76 1.32 -16.21
N GLY A 33 -7.51 1.79 -16.10
CA GLY A 33 -7.15 3.20 -16.23
C GLY A 33 -7.58 4.05 -15.02
N LYS A 34 -7.86 3.43 -13.87
CA LYS A 34 -8.18 4.19 -12.65
C LYS A 34 -6.94 4.91 -12.12
N SER A 35 -7.16 6.05 -11.46
CA SER A 35 -6.14 6.83 -10.77
C SER A 35 -6.47 6.94 -9.29
N GLY A 36 -5.47 6.77 -8.44
CA GLY A 36 -5.56 6.99 -6.99
C GLY A 36 -5.22 8.42 -6.56
N ILE A 37 -4.99 9.34 -7.51
CA ILE A 37 -4.68 10.73 -7.21
C ILE A 37 -5.96 11.48 -6.82
N THR A 38 -5.97 12.08 -5.64
CA THR A 38 -7.09 12.84 -5.10
C THR A 38 -6.65 14.22 -4.64
N ARG A 39 -7.61 15.13 -4.45
CA ARG A 39 -7.38 16.43 -3.82
C ARG A 39 -7.22 16.25 -2.31
N LEU A 40 -6.19 16.87 -1.75
CA LEU A 40 -5.94 16.88 -0.31
C LEU A 40 -6.84 17.89 0.41
N SER A 41 -7.13 17.65 1.69
CA SER A 41 -7.87 18.58 2.54
C SER A 41 -7.16 19.93 2.61
N GLU A 42 -7.90 21.04 2.44
CA GLU A 42 -7.34 22.39 2.54
C GLU A 42 -6.64 22.63 3.88
N GLN A 43 -7.09 22.00 4.96
CA GLN A 43 -6.44 22.08 6.27
C GLN A 43 -5.01 21.53 6.27
N LEU A 44 -4.71 20.57 5.39
CA LEU A 44 -3.38 19.95 5.28
C LEU A 44 -2.46 20.75 4.35
N VAL A 45 -3.03 21.36 3.30
CA VAL A 45 -2.24 21.90 2.18
C VAL A 45 -2.42 23.39 1.94
N ALA A 46 -3.09 24.15 2.82
CA ALA A 46 -3.43 25.57 2.65
C ALA A 46 -2.29 26.41 2.04
N ASP A 47 -1.08 26.27 2.60
CA ASP A 47 0.06 27.13 2.30
C ASP A 47 1.01 26.58 1.22
N ILE A 48 0.68 25.44 0.61
CA ILE A 48 1.52 24.83 -0.45
C ILE A 48 0.83 24.86 -1.82
N PRO A 49 1.56 25.10 -2.93
CA PRO A 49 0.95 25.13 -4.27
C PRO A 49 0.39 23.78 -4.74
N CYS A 50 0.99 22.66 -4.31
CA CYS A 50 0.52 21.33 -4.69
C CYS A 50 -0.65 20.90 -3.80
N LYS A 51 -1.81 20.66 -4.41
CA LYS A 51 -3.06 20.32 -3.70
C LYS A 51 -3.54 18.88 -3.92
N VAL A 52 -2.76 18.05 -4.59
CA VAL A 52 -3.14 16.69 -4.98
C VAL A 52 -2.08 15.68 -4.54
N ALA A 53 -2.51 14.47 -4.19
CA ALA A 53 -1.60 13.35 -3.90
C ALA A 53 -2.29 11.99 -4.11
N GLY A 54 -1.48 10.94 -4.23
CA GLY A 54 -1.96 9.57 -4.14
C GLY A 54 -1.97 9.11 -2.68
N GLN A 55 -3.14 9.11 -2.04
CA GLN A 55 -3.28 8.62 -0.67
C GLN A 55 -3.74 7.17 -0.68
N VAL A 56 -3.11 6.33 0.15
CA VAL A 56 -3.62 4.98 0.40
C VAL A 56 -4.98 5.09 1.11
N PRO A 57 -6.07 4.54 0.54
CA PRO A 57 -7.40 4.60 1.16
C PRO A 57 -7.40 3.85 2.49
N SER A 58 -8.13 4.35 3.50
CA SER A 58 -8.36 3.62 4.74
C SER A 58 -9.52 2.64 4.59
N ILE A 59 -9.61 1.67 5.49
CA ILE A 59 -10.75 0.75 5.52
C ILE A 59 -12.11 1.45 5.74
N ASP A 60 -12.10 2.65 6.35
CA ASP A 60 -13.32 3.45 6.49
C ASP A 60 -13.78 4.02 5.13
N SER A 61 -12.84 4.40 4.28
CA SER A 61 -13.13 4.94 2.93
C SER A 61 -13.37 3.85 1.87
N ASP A 62 -12.74 2.69 2.05
CA ASP A 62 -12.87 1.52 1.18
C ASP A 62 -12.88 0.26 2.05
N PRO A 63 -14.06 -0.25 2.42
CA PRO A 63 -14.18 -1.42 3.30
C PRO A 63 -13.60 -2.72 2.75
N LEU A 64 -13.36 -2.80 1.44
CA LEU A 64 -12.93 -4.03 0.77
C LEU A 64 -11.43 -4.03 0.46
N HIS A 65 -10.90 -2.88 0.02
CA HIS A 65 -9.51 -2.75 -0.43
C HIS A 65 -8.76 -1.62 0.27
N GLY A 66 -9.35 -1.03 1.29
CA GLY A 66 -8.70 -0.04 2.15
C GLY A 66 -7.63 -0.66 3.05
N PHE A 67 -6.68 0.18 3.44
CA PHE A 67 -5.60 -0.17 4.34
C PHE A 67 -6.12 -0.35 5.77
N ASP A 68 -5.96 -1.56 6.30
CA ASP A 68 -6.15 -1.90 7.71
C ASP A 68 -4.83 -2.42 8.32
N PRO A 69 -4.11 -1.57 9.08
CA PRO A 69 -2.88 -1.99 9.75
C PRO A 69 -3.15 -2.98 10.88
N LEU A 70 -4.33 -2.96 11.52
CA LEU A 70 -4.63 -3.82 12.67
C LEU A 70 -4.87 -5.27 12.26
N ALA A 71 -5.17 -5.52 10.99
CA ALA A 71 -5.22 -6.86 10.43
C ALA A 71 -3.85 -7.58 10.48
N THR A 72 -2.74 -6.83 10.54
CA THR A 72 -1.37 -7.37 10.49
C THR A 72 -0.55 -7.03 11.73
N ILE A 73 -0.76 -5.84 12.31
CA ILE A 73 0.11 -5.25 13.32
C ILE A 73 -0.68 -5.03 14.62
N PRO A 74 -0.28 -5.65 15.74
CA PRO A 74 -0.90 -5.39 17.03
C PRO A 74 -0.83 -3.90 17.41
N ALA A 75 -1.91 -3.35 17.96
CA ALA A 75 -2.02 -1.92 18.30
C ALA A 75 -0.89 -1.39 19.21
N LYS A 76 -0.31 -2.26 20.06
CA LYS A 76 0.82 -1.89 20.93
C LYS A 76 2.13 -1.67 20.15
N GLU A 77 2.35 -2.42 19.08
CA GLU A 77 3.56 -2.33 18.26
C GLU A 77 3.49 -1.16 17.27
N ARG A 78 2.29 -0.89 16.75
CA ARG A 78 2.03 0.22 15.83
C ARG A 78 2.50 1.57 16.36
N LYS A 79 2.39 1.82 17.67
CA LYS A 79 2.88 3.06 18.32
C LYS A 79 4.38 3.30 18.20
N LYS A 80 5.15 2.27 17.80
CA LYS A 80 6.61 2.33 17.61
C LYS A 80 6.99 2.42 16.13
N MET A 81 6.02 2.50 15.24
CA MET A 81 6.20 2.43 13.79
C MET A 81 5.72 3.72 13.14
N ASP A 82 6.46 4.18 12.14
CA ASP A 82 5.94 5.18 11.21
C ASP A 82 5.10 4.47 10.13
N ARG A 83 4.21 5.21 9.48
CA ARG A 83 3.19 4.69 8.57
C ARG A 83 3.77 3.88 7.40
N PHE A 84 4.96 4.25 6.92
CA PHE A 84 5.61 3.49 5.84
C PHE A 84 6.00 2.07 6.27
N ILE A 85 6.35 1.86 7.55
CA ILE A 85 6.65 0.52 8.09
C ILE A 85 5.38 -0.30 8.12
N GLU A 86 4.25 0.31 8.50
CA GLU A 86 2.97 -0.37 8.49
C GLU A 86 2.58 -0.84 7.08
N PHE A 87 2.75 0.02 6.08
CA PHE A 87 2.54 -0.34 4.67
C PHE A 87 3.43 -1.51 4.23
N ALA A 88 4.71 -1.47 4.59
CA ALA A 88 5.65 -2.51 4.24
C ALA A 88 5.26 -3.87 4.85
N LEU A 89 4.84 -3.89 6.12
CA LEU A 89 4.41 -5.11 6.80
C LEU A 89 3.13 -5.70 6.20
N VAL A 90 2.15 -4.87 5.87
CA VAL A 90 0.91 -5.33 5.24
C VAL A 90 1.18 -5.90 3.85
N ALA A 91 1.97 -5.21 3.02
CA ALA A 91 2.36 -5.72 1.70
C ALA A 91 3.20 -7.01 1.80
N ALA A 92 4.14 -7.08 2.74
CA ALA A 92 4.94 -8.27 2.96
C ALA A 92 4.09 -9.47 3.41
N ARG A 93 3.06 -9.23 4.25
CA ARG A 93 2.13 -10.29 4.66
C ARG A 93 1.37 -10.86 3.46
N GLU A 94 0.87 -10.01 2.56
CA GLU A 94 0.23 -10.47 1.33
C GLU A 94 1.18 -11.30 0.47
N ALA A 95 2.44 -10.87 0.33
CA ALA A 95 3.42 -11.56 -0.49
C ALA A 95 3.83 -12.95 0.03
N LEU A 96 3.66 -13.20 1.33
CA LEU A 96 4.04 -14.45 2.00
C LEU A 96 2.86 -15.42 2.21
N ALA A 97 1.63 -14.95 2.10
CA ALA A 97 0.42 -15.76 2.24
C ALA A 97 0.23 -16.70 1.05
#